data_AF-B1T4E5-F1
#
_entry.id   AF-B1T4E5-F1
#
_cell.length_a   1.000
_cell.length_b   1.000
_cell.length_c   1.000
_cell.angle_alpha   90.00
_cell.angle_beta   90.00
_cell.angle_gamma   90.00
#
_symmetry.space_group_name_H-M   'P 1'
#
loop_
_entity.id
_entity.type
_entity.pdbx_description
1 polymer ?
#
loop_
_entity_poly.entity_id
_entity_poly.type
_entity_poly.pdbx_seq_one_letter_code
_entity_poly.pdbx_strand_id
1 'polypeptide(L)'
;MEHSTGCTAIVCRRPVDRKGEHDPGITLLQALTFSVADLAFRQSLPLVDLLTPREHTGNTEPAFEVQRDPPDGGIFGEEFGPEVALTCGPVTYDDYRRAILDLTVGDRFCFRDVQIIREDGPSLNGGTNNPPIGDTRYRYRIDAPPAGTFSFVSKKGGAAAKDIQVVSGGYRLWLALAPGVAKSDADPVLQAFLHNNRNLCESFSQIRYLKDTPVSLELVIDLDDDVVDFAPLLAQVYAVCSAALLAPVQRRSAAMRLKGEAAECVYHGPRLQHGWIEALPPVTTDWKSIGQPLEVLVIAADALPGVNRVSRLLDQQSIEIAAGTRPLLWTTTLNDGFKSVAEALCKHVVLRKRGRTVDTGSMADSVQQALQYLPDPFRVPEIGEIPRSIAYGEHREPGTYAGASTLLPAVYGLQVDPSQLTLAARQLVAFLQPLEQCLADELDQLRKLPWLLSFDRRDPQSRVRGASWPVFDTASPAQAQIEGVLGGAISNLRDIVLEVAKDSEKELAILDYLLHYFGEARAMRSLLLAKDKLPKPADTTGGKTTGAWMWEPKVTSSRFNKPISVRFRSSPTRELPSRSTPFLLCSVVWRRAWGLVQRYSIMVLRLVSFHFTSLSIVSYCPSHPLMRC
;
A
#
# COMPACT_ATOMS: atom_id res chain seq x y z
N MET A 1 -36.67 -6.91 29.27
CA MET A 1 -38.09 -7.26 29.38
C MET A 1 -38.92 -6.11 29.96
N GLU A 2 -38.56 -5.52 31.11
CA GLU A 2 -39.31 -4.40 31.71
C GLU A 2 -39.48 -3.18 30.77
N HIS A 3 -38.48 -2.90 29.93
CA HIS A 3 -38.52 -1.79 28.97
C HIS A 3 -39.45 -2.02 27.74
N SER A 4 -39.58 -3.25 27.22
CA SER A 4 -40.49 -3.52 26.08
C SER A 4 -41.97 -3.52 26.52
N THR A 5 -42.24 -3.98 27.75
CA THR A 5 -43.53 -3.80 28.43
C THR A 5 -43.84 -2.35 28.77
N GLY A 6 -42.81 -1.49 28.88
CA GLY A 6 -42.91 -0.04 29.06
C GLY A 6 -43.31 0.70 27.77
N CYS A 7 -42.70 0.39 26.62
CA CYS A 7 -43.07 1.01 25.34
C CYS A 7 -44.51 0.69 24.90
N THR A 8 -44.97 -0.55 25.10
CA THR A 8 -46.37 -0.94 24.86
C THR A 8 -47.33 -0.23 25.81
N ALA A 9 -46.90 0.13 27.03
CA ALA A 9 -47.68 0.94 27.96
C ALA A 9 -47.86 2.40 27.51
N ILE A 10 -46.87 2.95 26.82
CA ILE A 10 -46.82 4.37 26.43
C ILE A 10 -47.57 4.62 25.10
N VAL A 11 -47.54 3.67 24.16
CA VAL A 11 -48.05 3.86 22.79
C VAL A 11 -49.52 3.49 22.64
N CYS A 12 -50.02 2.50 23.39
CA CYS A 12 -51.41 2.05 23.26
C CYS A 12 -52.35 2.98 24.04
N ARG A 13 -53.16 3.79 23.33
CA ARG A 13 -54.17 4.70 23.93
C ARG A 13 -55.28 4.00 24.73
N ARG A 14 -55.44 2.69 24.56
CA ARG A 14 -56.14 1.79 25.49
C ARG A 14 -55.10 0.80 26.01
N PRO A 15 -55.03 0.55 27.33
CA PRO A 15 -54.05 -0.39 27.84
C PRO A 15 -54.32 -1.76 27.22
N VAL A 16 -53.26 -2.44 26.79
CA VAL A 16 -53.33 -3.90 26.69
C VAL A 16 -53.43 -4.36 28.14
N ASP A 17 -54.66 -4.57 28.61
CA ASP A 17 -55.00 -4.76 30.04
C ASP A 17 -54.39 -6.04 30.63
N ARG A 18 -53.90 -6.96 29.78
CA ARG A 18 -53.22 -8.19 30.18
C ARG A 18 -51.83 -8.24 29.57
N LYS A 19 -50.80 -8.21 30.41
CA LYS A 19 -49.38 -8.35 30.04
C LYS A 19 -48.76 -9.63 30.59
N GLY A 20 -49.59 -10.63 30.87
CA GLY A 20 -49.10 -11.90 31.40
C GLY A 20 -48.35 -12.70 30.33
N GLU A 21 -47.47 -13.59 30.76
CA GLU A 21 -46.71 -14.50 29.87
C GLU A 21 -47.59 -15.43 29.04
N HIS A 22 -48.86 -15.58 29.43
CA HIS A 22 -49.87 -16.35 28.70
C HIS A 22 -50.49 -15.58 27.52
N ASP A 23 -50.24 -14.28 27.39
CA ASP A 23 -50.79 -13.48 26.29
C ASP A 23 -50.01 -13.77 24.99
N PRO A 24 -50.69 -14.15 23.89
CA PRO A 24 -50.03 -14.45 22.64
C PRO A 24 -49.20 -13.27 22.11
N GLY A 25 -49.65 -12.02 22.29
CA GLY A 25 -48.91 -10.83 21.89
C GLY A 25 -47.57 -10.68 22.61
N ILE A 26 -47.51 -11.08 23.90
CA ILE A 26 -46.26 -11.09 24.67
C ILE A 26 -45.32 -12.19 24.17
N THR A 27 -45.83 -13.39 23.86
CA THR A 27 -44.98 -14.47 23.33
C THR A 27 -44.43 -14.16 21.94
N LEU A 28 -45.22 -13.52 21.06
CA LEU A 28 -44.74 -13.03 19.75
C LEU A 28 -43.63 -11.99 19.93
N LEU A 29 -43.83 -11.03 20.84
CA LEU A 29 -42.84 -10.02 21.14
C LEU A 29 -41.56 -10.63 21.72
N GLN A 30 -41.68 -11.63 22.61
CA GLN A 30 -40.53 -12.34 23.17
C GLN A 30 -39.70 -13.02 22.09
N ALA A 31 -40.33 -13.76 21.17
CA ALA A 31 -39.65 -14.40 20.04
C ALA A 31 -38.90 -13.37 19.17
N LEU A 32 -39.54 -12.25 18.83
CA LEU A 32 -38.89 -11.18 18.05
C LEU A 32 -37.76 -10.51 18.83
N THR A 33 -37.93 -10.25 20.13
CA THR A 33 -36.86 -9.67 20.95
C THR A 33 -35.68 -10.61 21.10
N PHE A 34 -35.91 -11.93 21.10
CA PHE A 34 -34.84 -12.91 21.04
C PHE A 34 -34.08 -12.83 19.72
N SER A 35 -34.77 -12.77 18.58
CA SER A 35 -34.12 -12.60 17.27
C SER A 35 -33.31 -11.29 17.17
N VAL A 36 -33.80 -10.20 17.78
CA VAL A 36 -33.03 -8.94 17.88
C VAL A 36 -31.79 -9.10 18.78
N ALA A 37 -31.91 -9.85 19.88
CA ALA A 37 -30.77 -10.13 20.75
C ALA A 37 -29.71 -11.01 20.04
N ASP A 38 -30.13 -11.98 19.23
CA ASP A 38 -29.24 -12.79 18.37
C ASP A 38 -28.53 -11.92 17.34
N LEU A 39 -29.25 -11.02 16.65
CA LEU A 39 -28.63 -10.04 15.75
C LEU A 39 -27.56 -9.19 16.47
N ALA A 40 -27.87 -8.66 17.65
CA ALA A 40 -26.93 -7.87 18.45
C ALA A 40 -25.70 -8.69 18.89
N PHE A 41 -25.90 -9.96 19.25
CA PHE A 41 -24.80 -10.88 19.55
C PHE A 41 -23.87 -11.06 18.34
N ARG A 42 -24.42 -11.27 17.14
CA ARG A 42 -23.62 -11.41 15.91
C ARG A 42 -22.85 -10.16 15.55
N GLN A 43 -23.41 -8.98 15.82
CA GLN A 43 -22.69 -7.71 15.64
C GLN A 43 -21.49 -7.54 16.59
N SER A 44 -21.48 -8.26 17.72
CA SER A 44 -20.38 -8.22 18.70
C SER A 44 -19.22 -9.19 18.41
N LEU A 45 -19.33 -9.97 17.32
CA LEU A 45 -18.26 -10.87 16.90
C LEU A 45 -16.97 -10.09 16.55
N PRO A 46 -15.78 -10.72 16.65
CA PRO A 46 -14.53 -10.07 16.28
C PRO A 46 -14.59 -9.51 14.85
N LEU A 47 -14.14 -8.26 14.68
CA LEU A 47 -14.20 -7.58 13.38
C LEU A 47 -13.44 -8.35 12.28
N VAL A 48 -12.32 -8.98 12.66
CA VAL A 48 -11.50 -9.82 11.76
C VAL A 48 -12.35 -10.98 11.19
N ASP A 49 -13.14 -11.64 12.03
CA ASP A 49 -14.03 -12.73 11.62
C ASP A 49 -15.18 -12.22 10.75
N LEU A 50 -15.78 -11.07 11.11
CA LEU A 50 -16.86 -10.44 10.35
C LEU A 50 -16.42 -9.95 8.97
N LEU A 51 -15.15 -9.57 8.80
CA LEU A 51 -14.56 -9.17 7.53
C LEU A 51 -14.01 -10.35 6.73
N THR A 52 -13.94 -11.55 7.31
CA THR A 52 -13.43 -12.74 6.63
C THR A 52 -14.51 -13.31 5.71
N PRO A 53 -14.33 -13.25 4.37
CA PRO A 53 -15.31 -13.76 3.42
C PRO A 53 -15.33 -15.29 3.45
N ARG A 54 -16.43 -15.86 2.94
CA ARG A 54 -16.57 -17.31 2.79
C ARG A 54 -15.57 -17.83 1.74
N GLU A 55 -14.92 -18.95 2.02
CA GLU A 55 -14.09 -19.64 1.03
C GLU A 55 -14.94 -20.13 -0.14
N HIS A 56 -14.41 -19.99 -1.35
CA HIS A 56 -15.09 -20.37 -2.59
C HIS A 56 -15.12 -21.90 -2.73
N THR A 57 -16.05 -22.57 -2.05
CA THR A 57 -16.41 -23.96 -2.35
C THR A 57 -17.39 -23.92 -3.50
N GLY A 58 -16.97 -24.33 -4.72
CA GLY A 58 -17.68 -24.11 -5.99
C GLY A 58 -19.08 -24.73 -6.18
N ASN A 59 -19.90 -24.84 -5.13
CA ASN A 59 -21.22 -25.48 -5.11
C ASN A 59 -22.32 -24.63 -4.44
N THR A 60 -22.16 -23.31 -4.27
CA THR A 60 -23.20 -22.44 -3.65
C THR A 60 -23.76 -21.41 -4.63
N GLU A 61 -24.96 -20.92 -4.37
CA GLU A 61 -25.75 -20.09 -5.30
C GLU A 61 -25.06 -18.75 -5.69
N PRO A 62 -25.19 -18.32 -6.96
CA PRO A 62 -24.33 -17.33 -7.63
C PRO A 62 -24.54 -15.85 -7.25
N ALA A 63 -25.40 -15.52 -6.29
CA ALA A 63 -25.92 -14.15 -6.13
C ALA A 63 -24.85 -13.09 -5.73
N PHE A 64 -23.74 -13.53 -5.14
CA PHE A 64 -22.64 -12.65 -4.67
C PHE A 64 -21.23 -13.19 -4.99
N GLU A 65 -21.11 -14.31 -5.71
CA GLU A 65 -19.86 -15.05 -5.90
C GLU A 65 -18.98 -14.56 -7.07
N VAL A 66 -19.50 -13.70 -7.96
CA VAL A 66 -18.83 -13.39 -9.25
C VAL A 66 -17.72 -12.32 -9.15
N GLN A 67 -17.29 -11.91 -7.95
CA GLN A 67 -16.29 -10.82 -7.83
C GLN A 67 -15.02 -11.24 -7.11
N ARG A 68 -14.12 -11.82 -7.93
CA ARG A 68 -12.73 -12.20 -7.66
C ARG A 68 -12.57 -13.30 -6.60
N ASP A 69 -11.74 -14.28 -6.93
CA ASP A 69 -11.18 -15.24 -5.97
C ASP A 69 -10.70 -14.50 -4.71
N PRO A 70 -10.85 -15.07 -3.51
CA PRO A 70 -10.27 -14.49 -2.30
C PRO A 70 -8.80 -14.10 -2.60
N PRO A 71 -8.39 -12.86 -2.25
CA PRO A 71 -7.05 -12.41 -2.53
C PRO A 71 -6.09 -13.32 -1.77
N ASP A 72 -5.15 -13.90 -2.49
CA ASP A 72 -3.93 -14.44 -1.91
C ASP A 72 -3.28 -13.28 -1.14
N GLY A 73 -3.43 -13.26 0.18
CA GLY A 73 -2.88 -12.16 0.99
C GLY A 73 -3.60 -11.86 2.30
N GLY A 74 -4.93 -11.99 2.42
CA GLY A 74 -5.65 -11.67 3.67
C GLY A 74 -6.75 -10.62 3.52
N ILE A 75 -7.21 -10.03 4.64
CA ILE A 75 -8.42 -9.17 4.71
C ILE A 75 -8.34 -7.95 3.77
N PHE A 76 -7.16 -7.33 3.72
CA PHE A 76 -6.86 -6.26 2.77
C PHE A 76 -5.95 -6.81 1.68
N GLY A 77 -6.15 -6.37 0.43
CA GLY A 77 -5.25 -6.69 -0.67
C GLY A 77 -3.82 -6.21 -0.39
N GLU A 78 -2.83 -6.91 -0.94
CA GLU A 78 -1.40 -6.58 -0.74
C GLU A 78 -1.05 -5.15 -1.16
N GLU A 79 -1.79 -4.58 -2.13
CA GLU A 79 -1.63 -3.18 -2.53
C GLU A 79 -1.91 -2.17 -1.43
N PHE A 80 -2.77 -2.50 -0.45
CA PHE A 80 -3.07 -1.64 0.69
C PHE A 80 -2.11 -1.84 1.87
N GLY A 81 -1.12 -2.73 1.72
CA GLY A 81 -0.05 -2.90 2.69
C GLY A 81 0.81 -1.63 2.85
N PRO A 82 1.47 -1.45 4.01
CA PRO A 82 2.26 -0.24 4.29
C PRO A 82 3.43 -0.07 3.31
N GLU A 83 3.99 -1.16 2.79
CA GLU A 83 5.07 -1.17 1.79
C GLU A 83 4.68 -0.51 0.46
N VAL A 84 3.37 -0.36 0.19
CA VAL A 84 2.85 0.23 -1.05
C VAL A 84 2.12 1.53 -0.72
N ALA A 85 1.29 1.53 0.31
CA ALA A 85 0.46 2.67 0.67
C ALA A 85 1.27 3.88 1.20
N LEU A 86 2.37 3.64 1.92
CA LEU A 86 3.20 4.71 2.49
C LEU A 86 4.35 5.14 1.56
N THR A 87 4.76 4.27 0.63
CA THR A 87 5.84 4.55 -0.30
C THR A 87 5.38 5.44 -1.46
N CYS A 88 6.27 6.32 -1.93
CA CYS A 88 6.02 7.17 -3.08
C CYS A 88 6.92 6.80 -4.26
N GLY A 89 6.64 7.31 -5.46
CA GLY A 89 7.57 7.17 -6.59
C GLY A 89 8.85 8.00 -6.37
N PRO A 90 9.96 7.68 -7.07
CA PRO A 90 11.19 8.46 -6.96
C PRO A 90 11.01 9.85 -7.59
N VAL A 91 10.94 10.89 -6.76
CA VAL A 91 10.81 12.28 -7.23
C VAL A 91 12.04 13.11 -6.87
N THR A 92 12.54 12.98 -5.64
CA THR A 92 13.71 13.74 -5.21
C THR A 92 15.02 13.09 -5.66
N TYR A 93 16.13 13.85 -5.65
CA TYR A 93 17.46 13.31 -5.97
C TYR A 93 17.81 12.13 -5.06
N ASP A 94 17.51 12.24 -3.77
CA ASP A 94 17.77 11.19 -2.80
C ASP A 94 16.90 9.96 -3.03
N ASP A 95 15.65 10.13 -3.47
CA ASP A 95 14.78 8.99 -3.81
C ASP A 95 15.29 8.26 -5.05
N TYR A 96 15.66 8.98 -6.11
CA TYR A 96 16.31 8.35 -7.26
C TYR A 96 17.59 7.61 -6.87
N ARG A 97 18.41 8.19 -5.97
CA ARG A 97 19.62 7.52 -5.46
C ARG A 97 19.25 6.22 -4.73
N ARG A 98 18.28 6.24 -3.81
CA ARG A 98 17.79 5.03 -3.11
C ARG A 98 17.33 3.97 -4.09
N ALA A 99 16.48 4.35 -5.06
CA ALA A 99 15.90 3.41 -6.02
C ALA A 99 16.95 2.82 -6.98
N ILE A 100 17.92 3.61 -7.46
CA ILE A 100 18.99 3.12 -8.34
C ILE A 100 19.96 2.22 -7.57
N LEU A 101 20.24 2.51 -6.30
CA LEU A 101 21.08 1.67 -5.42
C LEU A 101 20.46 0.32 -5.07
N ASP A 102 19.16 0.15 -5.30
CA ASP A 102 18.44 -1.12 -5.10
C ASP A 102 18.38 -1.98 -6.37
N LEU A 103 18.90 -1.50 -7.51
CA LEU A 103 18.95 -2.27 -8.75
C LEU A 103 19.97 -3.41 -8.66
N THR A 104 19.60 -4.57 -9.22
CA THR A 104 20.39 -5.80 -9.12
C THR A 104 20.61 -6.46 -10.49
N VAL A 105 21.71 -7.20 -10.60
CA VAL A 105 22.04 -8.10 -11.71
C VAL A 105 22.48 -9.43 -11.09
N GLY A 106 21.69 -10.48 -11.32
CA GLY A 106 21.91 -11.77 -10.64
C GLY A 106 21.74 -11.63 -9.12
N ASP A 107 22.75 -12.05 -8.36
CA ASP A 107 22.78 -11.97 -6.90
C ASP A 107 23.57 -10.75 -6.37
N ARG A 108 23.85 -9.74 -7.21
CA ARG A 108 24.63 -8.54 -6.84
C ARG A 108 23.88 -7.24 -7.14
N PHE A 109 24.11 -6.23 -6.33
CA PHE A 109 23.68 -4.86 -6.61
C PHE A 109 24.48 -4.28 -7.78
N CYS A 110 23.84 -3.52 -8.66
CA CYS A 110 24.48 -2.93 -9.84
C CYS A 110 25.47 -1.82 -9.47
N PHE A 111 25.13 -1.02 -8.48
CA PHE A 111 25.79 0.24 -8.17
C PHE A 111 26.23 0.29 -6.71
N ARG A 112 27.43 0.81 -6.49
CA ARG A 112 27.96 1.14 -5.17
C ARG A 112 27.51 2.52 -4.71
N ASP A 113 27.59 3.49 -5.62
CA ASP A 113 27.18 4.87 -5.36
C ASP A 113 26.58 5.49 -6.63
N VAL A 114 25.72 6.47 -6.41
CA VAL A 114 24.92 7.16 -7.42
C VAL A 114 24.85 8.63 -7.02
N GLN A 115 25.17 9.53 -7.96
CA GLN A 115 24.96 10.97 -7.78
C GLN A 115 24.15 11.55 -8.91
N ILE A 116 23.26 12.48 -8.55
CA ILE A 116 22.39 13.16 -9.49
C ILE A 116 22.66 14.66 -9.37
N ILE A 117 23.02 15.26 -10.49
CA ILE A 117 23.40 16.67 -10.56
C ILE A 117 22.56 17.35 -11.63
N ARG A 118 21.94 18.47 -11.25
CA ARG A 118 21.24 19.35 -12.17
C ARG A 118 22.16 19.91 -13.26
N GLU A 119 21.65 20.01 -14.49
CA GLU A 119 22.36 20.68 -15.59
C GLU A 119 22.36 22.21 -15.51
N ASP A 120 21.59 22.81 -14.60
CA ASP A 120 21.50 24.25 -14.35
C ASP A 120 22.03 24.64 -12.95
N GLY A 121 22.64 23.70 -12.22
CA GLY A 121 23.12 23.91 -10.85
C GLY A 121 24.40 24.75 -10.73
N PRO A 122 24.62 25.43 -9.59
CA PRO A 122 25.76 26.34 -9.38
C PRO A 122 27.15 25.68 -9.45
N SER A 123 27.26 24.33 -9.41
CA SER A 123 28.56 23.64 -9.57
C SER A 123 29.14 23.70 -11.00
N LEU A 124 28.41 24.32 -11.94
CA LEU A 124 28.87 24.61 -13.30
C LEU A 124 29.77 25.86 -13.39
N ASN A 125 29.71 26.75 -12.39
CA ASN A 125 30.59 27.93 -12.33
C ASN A 125 31.98 27.49 -11.86
N GLY A 126 32.84 27.18 -12.83
CA GLY A 126 34.25 26.92 -12.56
C GLY A 126 34.88 28.07 -11.77
N GLY A 127 35.51 27.75 -10.63
CA GLY A 127 36.53 28.63 -10.06
C GLY A 127 37.67 28.85 -11.05
N THR A 128 38.47 29.88 -10.82
CA THR A 128 39.47 30.49 -11.74
C THR A 128 40.49 29.53 -12.38
N ASN A 129 40.62 28.30 -11.87
CA ASN A 129 41.65 27.34 -12.29
C ASN A 129 41.10 26.06 -12.94
N ASN A 130 39.80 25.96 -13.23
CA ASN A 130 39.20 24.77 -13.86
C ASN A 130 38.39 25.12 -15.11
N PRO A 131 38.41 24.27 -16.17
CA PRO A 131 37.48 24.44 -17.27
C PRO A 131 36.05 24.28 -16.74
N PRO A 132 35.12 25.20 -17.05
CA PRO A 132 33.73 25.04 -16.66
C PRO A 132 33.23 23.72 -17.24
N ILE A 133 32.53 22.92 -16.43
CA ILE A 133 31.71 21.86 -17.02
C ILE A 133 30.69 22.62 -17.85
N GLY A 134 30.90 22.68 -19.17
CA GLY A 134 30.15 23.60 -20.02
C GLY A 134 28.66 23.34 -19.87
N ASP A 135 27.86 24.39 -19.95
CA ASP A 135 26.40 24.28 -20.03
C ASP A 135 26.05 23.36 -21.22
N THR A 136 25.66 22.12 -20.91
CA THR A 136 25.25 21.07 -21.86
C THR A 136 23.76 21.08 -22.13
N ARG A 137 23.00 22.00 -21.51
CA ARG A 137 21.56 22.07 -21.70
C ARG A 137 21.25 22.25 -23.17
N TYR A 138 20.20 21.57 -23.59
CA TYR A 138 19.72 21.66 -24.96
C TYR A 138 19.22 23.09 -25.25
N ARG A 139 19.65 23.64 -26.40
CA ARG A 139 19.33 25.02 -26.82
C ARG A 139 18.63 25.02 -28.17
N TYR A 140 17.57 25.81 -28.29
CA TYR A 140 16.82 25.97 -29.52
C TYR A 140 16.55 27.45 -29.82
N ARG A 141 16.20 27.74 -31.07
CA ARG A 141 15.88 29.07 -31.55
C ARG A 141 14.55 29.03 -32.31
N ILE A 142 13.76 30.09 -32.13
CA ILE A 142 12.54 30.33 -32.90
C ILE A 142 12.76 31.66 -33.64
N ASP A 143 12.71 31.64 -34.96
CA ASP A 143 12.79 32.87 -35.77
C ASP A 143 11.59 33.79 -35.49
N ALA A 144 11.82 35.11 -35.54
CA ALA A 144 10.73 36.08 -35.42
C ALA A 144 9.70 35.91 -36.56
N PRO A 145 8.41 36.28 -36.35
CA PRO A 145 7.36 36.17 -37.36
C PRO A 145 7.77 36.82 -38.71
N PRO A 146 7.30 36.30 -39.87
CA PRO A 146 6.07 35.52 -40.06
C PRO A 146 6.24 34.00 -40.22
N ALA A 147 7.46 33.47 -40.33
CA ALA A 147 7.67 32.04 -40.62
C ALA A 147 7.87 31.14 -39.38
N GLY A 148 8.26 31.70 -38.23
CA GLY A 148 8.32 30.98 -36.95
C GLY A 148 9.12 29.66 -36.98
N THR A 149 10.15 29.56 -37.82
CA THR A 149 10.89 28.31 -38.04
C THR A 149 11.69 27.90 -36.81
N PHE A 150 11.43 26.68 -36.32
CA PHE A 150 12.19 26.06 -35.25
C PHE A 150 13.55 25.58 -35.79
N SER A 151 14.64 26.02 -35.16
CA SER A 151 15.99 25.58 -35.53
C SER A 151 16.82 25.16 -34.31
N PHE A 152 17.55 24.06 -34.46
CA PHE A 152 18.49 23.54 -33.47
C PHE A 152 19.78 24.36 -33.49
N VAL A 153 20.25 24.85 -32.34
CA VAL A 153 21.49 25.65 -32.28
C VAL A 153 22.71 24.71 -32.22
N SER A 154 23.39 24.53 -33.34
CA SER A 154 24.72 23.90 -33.40
C SER A 154 25.80 24.89 -32.93
N LYS A 155 26.81 24.41 -32.20
CA LYS A 155 27.84 25.19 -31.49
C LYS A 155 28.81 26.02 -32.37
N LYS A 156 28.46 26.35 -33.63
CA LYS A 156 29.25 27.18 -34.53
C LYS A 156 28.41 28.31 -35.13
N GLY A 157 28.53 29.50 -34.54
CA GLY A 157 28.02 30.75 -35.11
C GLY A 157 27.84 31.81 -34.04
N GLY A 158 28.64 32.89 -34.11
CA GLY A 158 28.54 34.04 -33.22
C GLY A 158 27.28 34.85 -33.50
N ALA A 159 26.14 34.39 -32.99
CA ALA A 159 24.86 35.12 -33.03
C ALA A 159 24.51 35.68 -31.65
N ALA A 160 23.74 36.78 -31.64
CA ALA A 160 23.38 37.52 -30.43
C ALA A 160 22.58 36.65 -29.43
N ALA A 161 22.95 36.74 -28.14
CA ALA A 161 22.45 35.89 -27.07
C ALA A 161 20.93 36.00 -26.75
N LYS A 162 20.20 36.95 -27.35
CA LYS A 162 18.79 37.24 -27.01
C LYS A 162 17.76 36.26 -27.60
N ASP A 163 18.11 35.51 -28.65
CA ASP A 163 17.15 34.65 -29.37
C ASP A 163 17.28 33.15 -29.03
N ILE A 164 18.18 32.80 -28.13
CA ILE A 164 18.46 31.40 -27.75
C ILE A 164 17.63 31.02 -26.53
N GLN A 165 16.75 30.04 -26.68
CA GLN A 165 15.99 29.43 -25.60
C GLN A 165 16.71 28.17 -25.09
N VAL A 166 16.71 27.97 -23.78
CA VAL A 166 17.39 26.84 -23.13
C VAL A 166 16.34 25.94 -22.47
N VAL A 167 16.39 24.65 -22.76
CA VAL A 167 15.51 23.67 -22.12
C VAL A 167 15.99 23.39 -20.71
N SER A 168 15.07 23.52 -19.75
CA SER A 168 15.28 23.20 -18.34
C SER A 168 14.76 21.79 -18.02
N GLY A 169 15.17 21.22 -16.88
CA GLY A 169 14.76 19.87 -16.46
C GLY A 169 15.69 18.74 -16.91
N GLY A 170 16.91 19.07 -17.33
CA GLY A 170 17.97 18.12 -17.62
C GLY A 170 18.79 17.75 -16.39
N TYR A 171 19.04 16.45 -16.21
CA TYR A 171 19.84 15.89 -15.13
C TYR A 171 21.02 15.07 -15.64
N ARG A 172 22.12 15.13 -14.90
CA ARG A 172 23.31 14.32 -15.11
C ARG A 172 23.39 13.26 -14.03
N LEU A 173 23.53 12.01 -14.45
CA LEU A 173 23.63 10.85 -13.59
C LEU A 173 25.07 10.35 -13.58
N TRP A 174 25.70 10.31 -12.42
CA TRP A 174 27.03 9.74 -12.23
C TRP A 174 26.92 8.45 -11.44
N LEU A 175 27.54 7.39 -11.95
CA LEU A 175 27.35 6.02 -11.45
C LEU A 175 28.69 5.37 -11.14
N ALA A 176 28.78 4.75 -9.97
CA ALA A 176 29.87 3.88 -9.57
C ALA A 176 29.39 2.42 -9.59
N LEU A 177 29.92 1.60 -10.50
CA LEU A 177 29.54 0.18 -10.62
C LEU A 177 29.96 -0.61 -9.37
N ALA A 178 29.13 -1.54 -8.90
CA ALA A 178 29.55 -2.45 -7.85
C ALA A 178 30.71 -3.36 -8.32
N PRO A 179 31.56 -3.85 -7.41
CA PRO A 179 32.60 -4.81 -7.75
C PRO A 179 32.00 -6.05 -8.43
N GLY A 180 32.61 -6.49 -9.53
CA GLY A 180 32.20 -7.69 -10.27
C GLY A 180 31.04 -7.48 -11.25
N VAL A 181 30.49 -6.27 -11.37
CA VAL A 181 29.39 -5.97 -12.31
C VAL A 181 29.93 -5.25 -13.55
N ALA A 182 29.69 -5.82 -14.73
CA ALA A 182 30.06 -5.20 -15.99
C ALA A 182 29.04 -4.12 -16.41
N LYS A 183 29.53 -3.08 -17.10
CA LYS A 183 28.67 -2.01 -17.64
C LYS A 183 27.61 -2.57 -18.60
N SER A 184 27.95 -3.59 -19.40
CA SER A 184 27.03 -4.23 -20.36
C SER A 184 25.76 -4.77 -19.70
N ASP A 185 25.87 -5.20 -18.45
CA ASP A 185 24.79 -5.90 -17.75
C ASP A 185 23.98 -4.91 -16.90
N ALA A 186 24.64 -3.91 -16.32
CA ALA A 186 23.99 -2.87 -15.52
C ALA A 186 23.23 -1.83 -16.36
N ASP A 187 23.73 -1.47 -17.55
CA ASP A 187 23.12 -0.45 -18.41
C ASP A 187 21.67 -0.79 -18.83
N PRO A 188 21.31 -2.00 -19.31
CA PRO A 188 19.92 -2.31 -19.68
C PRO A 188 18.96 -2.22 -18.49
N VAL A 189 19.38 -2.68 -17.30
CA VAL A 189 18.58 -2.60 -16.07
C VAL A 189 18.34 -1.14 -15.69
N LEU A 190 19.38 -0.30 -15.76
CA LEU A 190 19.29 1.13 -15.50
C LEU A 190 18.35 1.82 -16.51
N GLN A 191 18.51 1.56 -17.81
CA GLN A 191 17.68 2.20 -18.85
C GLN A 191 16.21 1.84 -18.69
N ALA A 192 15.91 0.57 -18.39
CA ALA A 192 14.55 0.14 -18.08
C ALA A 192 13.99 0.85 -16.85
N PHE A 193 14.79 0.99 -15.79
CA PHE A 193 14.41 1.73 -14.59
C PHE A 193 14.12 3.21 -14.90
N LEU A 194 15.01 3.91 -15.60
CA LEU A 194 14.85 5.33 -15.94
C LEU A 194 13.66 5.58 -16.88
N HIS A 195 13.40 4.65 -17.81
CA HIS A 195 12.22 4.73 -18.68
C HIS A 195 10.93 4.56 -17.88
N ASN A 196 10.91 3.62 -16.94
CA ASN A 196 9.75 3.33 -16.09
C ASN A 196 9.59 4.32 -14.94
N ASN A 197 10.56 5.22 -14.70
CA ASN A 197 10.59 6.21 -13.62
C ASN A 197 10.89 7.62 -14.16
N ARG A 198 10.21 8.01 -15.23
CA ARG A 198 10.38 9.33 -15.86
C ARG A 198 9.34 10.32 -15.36
N ASN A 199 9.77 11.29 -14.56
CA ASN A 199 8.90 12.35 -14.07
C ASN A 199 8.47 13.36 -15.17
N LEU A 200 7.41 14.12 -14.87
CA LEU A 200 6.91 15.19 -15.74
C LEU A 200 7.98 16.24 -16.02
N CYS A 201 8.23 16.52 -17.31
CA CYS A 201 9.18 17.54 -17.77
C CYS A 201 10.63 17.34 -17.31
N GLU A 202 11.01 16.13 -16.88
CA GLU A 202 12.35 15.81 -16.41
C GLU A 202 12.99 14.72 -17.27
N SER A 203 14.31 14.80 -17.47
CA SER A 203 15.06 13.78 -18.20
C SER A 203 16.52 13.72 -17.76
N PHE A 204 17.05 12.49 -17.67
CA PHE A 204 18.50 12.29 -17.62
C PHE A 204 19.07 12.46 -19.03
N SER A 205 19.85 13.50 -19.24
CA SER A 205 20.48 13.85 -20.53
C SER A 205 21.83 13.16 -20.70
N GLN A 206 22.56 12.99 -19.59
CA GLN A 206 23.91 12.43 -19.60
C GLN A 206 24.09 11.44 -18.46
N ILE A 207 24.49 10.22 -18.81
CA ILE A 207 24.85 9.15 -17.88
C ILE A 207 26.36 8.95 -17.97
N ARG A 208 27.08 9.12 -16.86
CA ARG A 208 28.53 8.93 -16.76
C ARG A 208 28.84 7.81 -15.78
N TYR A 209 29.60 6.83 -16.26
CA TYR A 209 30.18 5.80 -15.41
C TYR A 209 31.55 6.25 -14.95
N LEU A 210 31.78 6.25 -13.64
CA LEU A 210 33.08 6.56 -13.05
C LEU A 210 34.07 5.45 -13.39
N LYS A 211 35.31 5.85 -13.69
CA LYS A 211 36.42 4.91 -13.93
C LYS A 211 37.18 4.65 -12.64
N ASP A 212 37.85 3.51 -12.60
CA ASP A 212 38.56 3.05 -11.41
C ASP A 212 40.03 3.46 -11.53
N THR A 213 40.53 4.14 -10.51
CA THR A 213 41.95 4.53 -10.39
C THR A 213 42.56 3.69 -9.27
N PRO A 214 43.54 2.82 -9.59
CA PRO A 214 44.23 2.05 -8.57
C PRO A 214 45.03 2.97 -7.64
N VAL A 215 44.87 2.80 -6.33
CA VAL A 215 45.63 3.52 -5.30
C VAL A 215 46.30 2.49 -4.42
N SER A 216 47.64 2.53 -4.35
CA SER A 216 48.41 1.65 -3.47
C SER A 216 48.94 2.46 -2.29
N LEU A 217 48.60 2.05 -1.07
CA LEU A 217 49.02 2.72 0.16
C LEU A 217 50.06 1.86 0.87
N GLU A 218 51.19 2.48 1.25
CA GLU A 218 52.23 1.81 2.02
C GLU A 218 51.95 1.97 3.52
N LEU A 219 51.58 0.86 4.16
CA LEU A 219 51.24 0.81 5.59
C LEU A 219 52.20 -0.13 6.31
N VAL A 220 52.60 0.26 7.52
CA VAL A 220 53.34 -0.60 8.44
C VAL A 220 52.53 -0.79 9.71
N ILE A 221 52.09 -2.02 9.95
CA ILE A 221 51.16 -2.37 11.03
C ILE A 221 51.93 -3.18 12.09
N ASP A 222 52.00 -2.65 13.30
CA ASP A 222 52.54 -3.31 14.47
C ASP A 222 51.42 -4.13 15.14
N LEU A 223 51.66 -5.42 15.33
CA LEU A 223 50.67 -6.40 15.79
C LEU A 223 50.77 -6.67 17.29
N ASP A 224 49.64 -7.06 17.89
CA ASP A 224 49.60 -7.64 19.24
C ASP A 224 50.26 -9.02 19.29
N ASP A 225 50.68 -9.41 20.49
CA ASP A 225 51.38 -10.68 20.72
C ASP A 225 50.50 -11.91 20.46
N ASP A 226 49.18 -11.78 20.63
CA ASP A 226 48.20 -12.85 20.54
C ASP A 226 47.79 -13.20 19.09
N VAL A 227 48.21 -12.40 18.10
CA VAL A 227 47.88 -12.65 16.69
C VAL A 227 48.71 -13.82 16.14
N VAL A 228 48.04 -14.89 15.76
CA VAL A 228 48.66 -16.08 15.13
C VAL A 228 48.44 -16.09 13.61
N ASP A 229 47.24 -15.71 13.14
CA ASP A 229 46.86 -15.76 11.73
C ASP A 229 46.92 -14.39 11.05
N PHE A 230 47.88 -14.20 10.16
CA PHE A 230 48.09 -12.90 9.48
C PHE A 230 47.21 -12.72 8.23
N ALA A 231 46.84 -13.79 7.53
CA ALA A 231 46.06 -13.70 6.29
C ALA A 231 44.63 -13.14 6.51
N PRO A 232 43.85 -13.60 7.52
CA PRO A 232 42.55 -13.01 7.83
C PRO A 232 42.65 -11.56 8.28
N LEU A 233 43.71 -11.21 9.03
CA LEU A 233 43.95 -9.84 9.46
C LEU A 233 44.19 -8.91 8.27
N LEU A 234 45.01 -9.31 7.29
CA LEU A 234 45.23 -8.52 6.07
C LEU A 234 43.93 -8.32 5.26
N ALA A 235 43.09 -9.36 5.19
CA ALA A 235 41.78 -9.27 4.55
C ALA A 235 40.85 -8.28 5.29
N GLN A 236 40.85 -8.29 6.63
CA GLN A 236 40.10 -7.33 7.46
C GLN A 236 40.61 -5.90 7.31
N VAL A 237 41.93 -5.69 7.27
CA VAL A 237 42.55 -4.37 7.00
C VAL A 237 42.07 -3.83 5.67
N TYR A 238 42.04 -4.66 4.63
CA TYR A 238 41.48 -4.26 3.34
C TYR A 238 40.01 -3.88 3.44
N ALA A 239 39.19 -4.70 4.09
CA ALA A 239 37.75 -4.46 4.20
C ALA A 239 37.44 -3.14 4.93
N VAL A 240 38.12 -2.87 6.03
CA VAL A 240 37.92 -1.68 6.84
C VAL A 240 38.42 -0.42 6.14
N CYS A 241 39.61 -0.46 5.54
CA CYS A 241 40.13 0.67 4.77
C CYS A 241 39.26 0.95 3.52
N SER A 242 38.80 -0.09 2.83
CA SER A 242 37.91 0.03 1.67
C SER A 242 36.55 0.61 2.06
N ALA A 243 35.97 0.16 3.19
CA ALA A 243 34.73 0.69 3.71
C ALA A 243 34.86 2.12 4.25
N ALA A 244 36.01 2.48 4.83
CA ALA A 244 36.27 3.85 5.29
C ALA A 244 36.39 4.85 4.12
N LEU A 245 37.01 4.42 3.01
CA LEU A 245 37.15 5.24 1.80
C LEU A 245 35.85 5.32 0.97
N LEU A 246 35.18 4.18 0.85
CA LEU A 246 34.02 3.95 -0.01
C LEU A 246 32.92 3.26 0.80
N ALA A 247 32.33 4.01 1.74
CA ALA A 247 31.30 3.52 2.65
C ALA A 247 30.18 2.79 1.90
N PRO A 248 30.03 1.45 2.10
CA PRO A 248 28.94 0.72 1.49
C PRO A 248 27.62 1.17 2.10
N VAL A 249 26.58 1.21 1.26
CA VAL A 249 25.23 1.57 1.67
C VAL A 249 24.69 0.52 2.63
N GLN A 250 24.34 0.94 3.84
CA GLN A 250 23.77 0.06 4.85
C GLN A 250 22.28 -0.17 4.58
N ARG A 251 21.86 -1.44 4.60
CA ARG A 251 20.48 -1.87 4.37
C ARG A 251 20.00 -2.69 5.55
N ARG A 252 18.77 -2.42 6.03
CA ARG A 252 18.12 -3.17 7.11
C ARG A 252 16.72 -3.56 6.67
N SER A 253 16.24 -4.72 7.11
CA SER A 253 14.89 -5.13 6.78
C SER A 253 13.84 -4.24 7.44
N ALA A 254 12.67 -4.08 6.82
CA ALA A 254 11.55 -3.33 7.39
C ALA A 254 11.19 -3.87 8.79
N ALA A 255 11.16 -5.21 8.92
CA ALA A 255 10.86 -5.88 10.19
C ALA A 255 11.85 -5.56 11.32
N MET A 256 13.11 -5.29 11.00
CA MET A 256 14.11 -4.96 12.01
C MET A 256 14.03 -3.48 12.42
N ARG A 257 13.72 -2.58 11.49
CA ARG A 257 13.56 -1.14 11.77
C ARG A 257 12.27 -0.84 12.54
N LEU A 258 11.16 -1.49 12.20
CA LEU A 258 9.86 -1.31 12.87
C LEU A 258 9.87 -1.68 14.37
N LYS A 259 10.92 -2.36 14.88
CA LYS A 259 11.08 -2.62 16.32
C LYS A 259 11.46 -1.36 17.12
N GLY A 260 12.03 -0.34 16.48
CA GLY A 260 12.48 0.89 17.14
C GLY A 260 12.09 2.19 16.43
N GLU A 261 11.50 2.10 15.23
CA GLU A 261 11.14 3.24 14.38
C GLU A 261 9.65 3.17 13.97
N ALA A 262 9.04 4.33 13.77
CA ALA A 262 7.67 4.42 13.26
C ALA A 262 7.59 4.01 11.78
N ALA A 263 6.47 3.40 11.37
CA ALA A 263 6.29 2.93 10.00
C ALA A 263 6.46 4.04 8.95
N GLU A 264 5.97 5.25 9.24
CA GLU A 264 6.10 6.41 8.36
C GLU A 264 7.57 6.77 8.05
N CYS A 265 8.49 6.55 9.01
CA CYS A 265 9.92 6.78 8.82
C CYS A 265 10.61 5.62 8.08
N VAL A 266 10.14 4.39 8.29
CA VAL A 266 10.70 3.20 7.63
C VAL A 266 10.37 3.19 6.14
N TYR A 267 9.10 3.43 5.80
CA TYR A 267 8.57 3.39 4.43
C TYR A 267 8.67 4.75 3.70
N HIS A 268 9.51 5.67 4.18
CA HIS A 268 9.71 6.96 3.55
C HIS A 268 10.51 6.84 2.26
N GLY A 269 9.92 7.30 1.15
CA GLY A 269 10.57 7.35 -0.17
C GLY A 269 10.12 6.20 -1.09
N PRO A 270 10.98 5.78 -2.04
CA PRO A 270 10.64 4.76 -3.01
C PRO A 270 10.58 3.37 -2.37
N ARG A 271 9.71 2.52 -2.90
CA ARG A 271 9.64 1.11 -2.52
C ARG A 271 10.93 0.40 -2.90
N LEU A 272 11.62 -0.16 -1.91
CA LEU A 272 12.84 -0.95 -2.06
C LEU A 272 12.53 -2.44 -1.89
N GLN A 273 13.17 -3.30 -2.69
CA GLN A 273 12.96 -4.75 -2.68
C GLN A 273 13.98 -5.48 -1.80
N HIS A 274 15.20 -4.96 -1.68
CA HIS A 274 16.32 -5.66 -1.05
C HIS A 274 16.76 -4.98 0.26
N GLY A 275 15.79 -4.48 1.02
CA GLY A 275 16.01 -3.82 2.32
C GLY A 275 16.07 -2.30 2.23
N TRP A 276 15.84 -1.66 3.38
CA TRP A 276 15.68 -0.22 3.49
C TRP A 276 16.98 0.51 3.79
N ILE A 277 17.24 1.58 3.04
CA ILE A 277 18.42 2.43 3.16
C ILE A 277 18.13 3.56 4.16
N GLU A 278 18.82 3.54 5.31
CA GLU A 278 18.64 4.51 6.38
C GLU A 278 19.35 5.84 6.07
N ALA A 279 20.63 5.77 5.71
CA ALA A 279 21.45 6.91 5.36
C ALA A 279 22.05 6.73 3.97
N LEU A 280 21.83 7.72 3.11
CA LEU A 280 22.54 7.80 1.83
C LEU A 280 23.95 8.32 2.04
N PRO A 281 24.92 7.89 1.19
CA PRO A 281 26.20 8.56 1.12
C PRO A 281 26.04 10.07 0.88
N PRO A 282 26.91 10.93 1.41
CA PRO A 282 26.82 12.37 1.20
C PRO A 282 26.88 12.72 -0.29
N VAL A 283 26.19 13.79 -0.68
CA VAL A 283 26.27 14.30 -2.06
C VAL A 283 27.62 14.96 -2.28
N THR A 284 28.40 14.40 -3.19
CA THR A 284 29.68 14.93 -3.63
C THR A 284 29.45 15.69 -4.94
N THR A 285 29.36 17.02 -4.85
CA THR A 285 29.09 17.87 -6.01
C THR A 285 30.25 17.94 -7.00
N ASP A 286 31.44 17.53 -6.56
CA ASP A 286 32.67 17.55 -7.33
C ASP A 286 33.48 16.28 -7.02
N TRP A 287 33.36 15.25 -7.87
CA TRP A 287 34.38 14.20 -7.97
C TRP A 287 35.64 14.74 -8.67
N LYS A 288 36.05 15.97 -8.34
CA LYS A 288 37.37 16.53 -8.65
C LYS A 288 38.39 15.86 -7.72
N SER A 289 39.67 16.21 -7.84
CA SER A 289 40.70 15.68 -6.93
C SER A 289 40.40 16.08 -5.49
N ILE A 290 39.64 15.22 -4.80
CA ILE A 290 39.39 15.29 -3.39
C ILE A 290 40.62 14.67 -2.76
N GLY A 291 41.42 15.49 -2.09
CA GLY A 291 42.40 14.97 -1.15
C GLY A 291 41.63 14.33 0.01
N GLN A 292 41.40 13.02 -0.04
CA GLN A 292 40.83 12.34 1.12
C GLN A 292 41.92 12.20 2.19
N PRO A 293 41.64 12.60 3.45
CA PRO A 293 42.62 12.51 4.52
C PRO A 293 42.92 11.04 4.80
N LEU A 294 44.19 10.67 4.67
CA LEU A 294 44.68 9.31 4.94
C LEU A 294 44.51 8.90 6.41
N GLU A 295 44.29 9.87 7.30
CA GLU A 295 44.06 9.65 8.74
C GLU A 295 42.85 8.77 9.02
N VAL A 296 41.77 8.90 8.24
CA VAL A 296 40.56 8.10 8.43
C VAL A 296 40.86 6.62 8.20
N LEU A 297 41.72 6.30 7.23
CA LEU A 297 42.13 4.92 6.95
C LEU A 297 43.02 4.35 8.05
N VAL A 298 43.94 5.16 8.58
CA VAL A 298 44.81 4.77 9.69
C VAL A 298 43.97 4.49 10.94
N ILE A 299 43.05 5.39 11.30
CA ILE A 299 42.15 5.23 12.46
C ILE A 299 41.30 3.97 12.30
N ALA A 300 40.77 3.73 11.10
CA ALA A 300 39.94 2.56 10.84
C ALA A 300 40.76 1.25 10.98
N ALA A 301 41.99 1.21 10.44
CA ALA A 301 42.86 0.05 10.57
C ALA A 301 43.38 -0.17 12.01
N ASP A 302 43.60 0.90 12.78
CA ASP A 302 44.04 0.84 14.18
C ASP A 302 42.95 0.30 15.13
N ALA A 303 41.68 0.46 14.75
CA ALA A 303 40.54 -0.05 15.52
C ALA A 303 40.33 -1.57 15.41
N LEU A 304 41.11 -2.28 14.59
CA LEU A 304 40.99 -3.72 14.40
C LEU A 304 41.58 -4.51 15.59
N PRO A 305 40.91 -5.59 16.04
CA PRO A 305 41.45 -6.44 17.11
C PRO A 305 42.75 -7.11 16.65
N GLY A 306 43.82 -6.99 17.44
CA GLY A 306 45.13 -7.53 17.12
C GLY A 306 46.09 -6.55 16.45
N VAL A 307 45.65 -5.32 16.16
CA VAL A 307 46.50 -4.21 15.72
C VAL A 307 46.84 -3.34 16.93
N ASN A 308 48.14 -3.18 17.20
CA ASN A 308 48.63 -2.32 18.28
C ASN A 308 48.85 -0.89 17.79
N ARG A 309 49.44 -0.75 16.59
CA ARG A 309 49.71 0.55 15.99
C ARG A 309 49.82 0.48 14.47
N VAL A 310 49.21 1.42 13.79
CA VAL A 310 49.45 1.65 12.35
C VAL A 310 50.39 2.84 12.14
N SER A 311 51.46 2.64 11.38
CA SER A 311 52.43 3.66 10.99
C SER A 311 52.52 3.78 9.47
N ARG A 312 52.71 5.01 8.96
CA ARG A 312 52.81 5.30 7.52
C ARG A 312 54.25 5.21 7.04
N LEU A 313 54.46 4.70 5.83
CA LEU A 313 55.77 4.66 5.17
C LEU A 313 56.06 5.93 4.32
N LEU A 314 55.01 6.67 3.92
CA LEU A 314 55.12 7.86 3.04
C LEU A 314 54.56 9.14 3.70
N ASP A 315 55.22 10.27 3.41
CA ASP A 315 54.96 11.63 3.92
C ASP A 315 53.76 12.34 3.25
N GLN A 316 52.98 11.62 2.43
CA GLN A 316 51.81 12.19 1.75
C GLN A 316 50.65 12.34 2.75
N GLN A 317 50.09 13.55 2.83
CA GLN A 317 48.97 13.86 3.71
C GLN A 317 47.60 13.46 3.12
N SER A 318 47.51 13.34 1.78
CA SER A 318 46.27 13.05 1.06
C SER A 318 46.51 12.17 -0.17
N ILE A 319 45.46 11.46 -0.58
CA ILE A 319 45.41 10.74 -1.87
C ILE A 319 44.86 11.72 -2.91
N GLU A 320 45.63 12.00 -3.97
CA GLU A 320 45.10 12.71 -5.13
C GLU A 320 44.28 11.75 -6.01
N ILE A 321 43.01 12.07 -6.21
CA ILE A 321 42.08 11.27 -7.00
C ILE A 321 41.85 11.98 -8.33
N ALA A 322 42.13 11.34 -9.46
CA ALA A 322 41.88 11.97 -10.76
C ALA A 322 40.39 12.31 -10.93
N ALA A 323 40.11 13.47 -11.54
CA ALA A 323 38.73 13.93 -11.71
C ALA A 323 37.87 12.93 -12.49
N GLY A 324 36.65 12.66 -12.02
CA GLY A 324 35.74 11.69 -12.65
C GLY A 324 36.18 10.22 -12.51
N THR A 325 37.11 9.95 -11.61
CA THR A 325 37.54 8.59 -11.26
C THR A 325 37.29 8.31 -9.78
N ARG A 326 37.33 7.04 -9.40
CA ARG A 326 37.23 6.60 -8.01
C ARG A 326 38.47 5.83 -7.58
N PRO A 327 38.91 5.98 -6.32
CA PRO A 327 40.07 5.24 -5.82
C PRO A 327 39.69 3.79 -5.49
N LEU A 328 40.44 2.83 -6.00
CA LEU A 328 40.39 1.44 -5.56
C LEU A 328 41.69 1.08 -4.85
N LEU A 329 41.59 0.82 -3.54
CA LEU A 329 42.75 0.52 -2.71
C LEU A 329 43.35 -0.85 -3.05
N TRP A 330 44.68 -0.90 -3.09
CA TRP A 330 45.48 -2.12 -3.32
C TRP A 330 44.98 -2.93 -4.51
N THR A 331 44.77 -2.24 -5.63
CA THR A 331 44.51 -2.86 -6.93
C THR A 331 45.62 -2.52 -7.89
N THR A 332 45.96 -3.44 -8.80
CA THR A 332 46.89 -3.17 -9.90
C THR A 332 46.19 -3.40 -11.23
N THR A 333 46.25 -2.41 -12.10
CA THR A 333 45.77 -2.50 -13.48
C THR A 333 46.84 -3.14 -14.36
N LEU A 334 46.51 -4.22 -15.05
CA LEU A 334 47.24 -4.62 -16.26
C LEU A 334 46.21 -4.94 -17.34
N ASN A 335 46.27 -4.21 -18.46
CA ASN A 335 45.54 -4.44 -19.71
C ASN A 335 44.22 -5.23 -19.60
N ASP A 336 43.16 -4.53 -19.18
CA ASP A 336 41.76 -5.00 -19.16
C ASP A 336 41.41 -6.13 -18.17
N GLY A 337 42.23 -6.37 -17.14
CA GLY A 337 41.86 -7.23 -16.00
C GLY A 337 42.45 -6.75 -14.67
N PHE A 338 41.64 -6.73 -13.60
CA PHE A 338 42.14 -6.48 -12.25
C PHE A 338 42.95 -7.70 -11.78
N LYS A 339 44.23 -7.49 -11.46
CA LYS A 339 45.02 -8.47 -10.68
C LYS A 339 44.51 -8.56 -9.24
N SER A 340 44.90 -9.64 -8.55
CA SER A 340 44.45 -9.96 -7.20
C SER A 340 44.77 -8.82 -6.21
N VAL A 341 43.76 -8.44 -5.42
CA VAL A 341 43.92 -7.50 -4.30
C VAL A 341 44.96 -8.04 -3.30
N ALA A 342 45.01 -9.36 -3.15
CA ALA A 342 45.94 -10.06 -2.28
C ALA A 342 47.43 -9.79 -2.61
N GLU A 343 47.84 -9.84 -3.88
CA GLU A 343 49.22 -9.54 -4.31
C GLU A 343 49.63 -8.11 -3.94
N ALA A 344 48.74 -7.14 -4.19
CA ALA A 344 49.00 -5.74 -3.92
C ALA A 344 49.04 -5.44 -2.40
N LEU A 345 48.16 -6.06 -1.61
CA LEU A 345 48.20 -5.98 -0.16
C LEU A 345 49.51 -6.53 0.40
N CYS A 346 49.91 -7.73 -0.01
CA CYS A 346 51.13 -8.37 0.49
C CYS A 346 52.40 -7.58 0.14
N LYS A 347 52.38 -6.83 -0.96
CA LYS A 347 53.49 -5.98 -1.40
C LYS A 347 53.57 -4.64 -0.65
N HIS A 348 52.44 -4.00 -0.39
CA HIS A 348 52.40 -2.63 0.13
C HIS A 348 52.11 -2.54 1.64
N VAL A 349 51.63 -3.62 2.27
CA VAL A 349 51.37 -3.67 3.71
C VAL A 349 52.44 -4.53 4.40
N VAL A 350 53.21 -3.92 5.29
CA VAL A 350 54.26 -4.59 6.08
C VAL A 350 53.73 -4.84 7.49
N LEU A 351 53.71 -6.11 7.90
CA LEU A 351 53.34 -6.50 9.26
C LEU A 351 54.59 -6.65 10.13
N ARG A 352 54.57 -6.09 11.34
CA ARG A 352 55.63 -6.25 12.35
C ARG A 352 55.08 -6.89 13.62
N LYS A 353 55.71 -7.98 14.06
CA LYS A 353 55.44 -8.60 15.36
C LYS A 353 56.71 -8.52 16.22
N ARG A 354 56.62 -7.90 17.39
CA ARG A 354 57.78 -7.65 18.30
C ARG A 354 58.98 -6.99 17.58
N GLY A 355 58.71 -6.06 16.67
CA GLY A 355 59.72 -5.36 15.88
C GLY A 355 60.35 -6.16 14.73
N ARG A 356 59.93 -7.41 14.48
CA ARG A 356 60.37 -8.22 13.32
C ARG A 356 59.31 -8.19 12.22
N THR A 357 59.74 -8.05 10.97
CA THR A 357 58.86 -8.10 9.79
C THR A 357 58.41 -9.53 9.51
N VAL A 358 57.12 -9.71 9.23
CA VAL A 358 56.55 -10.98 8.77
C VAL A 358 56.65 -11.05 7.25
N ASP A 359 57.03 -12.22 6.71
CA ASP A 359 57.03 -12.43 5.25
C ASP A 359 55.60 -12.63 4.75
N THR A 360 55.04 -11.58 4.14
CA THR A 360 53.70 -11.57 3.55
C THR A 360 53.68 -12.06 2.09
N GLY A 361 54.85 -12.17 1.43
CA GLY A 361 54.94 -12.44 -0.01
C GLY A 361 54.43 -13.83 -0.41
N SER A 362 54.58 -14.82 0.46
CA SER A 362 54.11 -16.20 0.26
C SER A 362 52.63 -16.41 0.62
N MET A 363 51.97 -15.40 1.20
CA MET A 363 50.62 -15.53 1.79
C MET A 363 49.48 -15.11 0.85
N ALA A 364 49.78 -14.71 -0.40
CA ALA A 364 48.80 -14.15 -1.33
C ALA A 364 47.58 -15.06 -1.57
N ASP A 365 47.78 -16.37 -1.73
CA ASP A 365 46.67 -17.32 -1.94
C ASP A 365 45.78 -17.47 -0.70
N SER A 366 46.39 -17.50 0.50
CA SER A 366 45.66 -17.56 1.76
C SER A 366 44.89 -16.27 2.04
N VAL A 367 45.46 -15.11 1.70
CA VAL A 367 44.77 -13.81 1.76
C VAL A 367 43.61 -13.77 0.77
N GLN A 368 43.80 -14.27 -0.45
CA GLN A 368 42.74 -14.33 -1.46
C GLN A 368 41.57 -15.21 -1.00
N GLN A 369 41.84 -16.35 -0.36
CA GLN A 369 40.81 -17.17 0.27
C GLN A 369 40.11 -16.42 1.40
N ALA A 370 40.87 -15.77 2.30
CA ALA A 370 40.29 -14.98 3.40
C ALA A 370 39.39 -13.85 2.90
N LEU A 371 39.74 -13.19 1.78
CA LEU A 371 38.91 -12.16 1.15
C LEU A 371 37.56 -12.71 0.64
N GLN A 372 37.49 -13.97 0.20
CA GLN A 372 36.24 -14.59 -0.26
C GLN A 372 35.27 -14.92 0.87
N TYR A 373 35.79 -15.18 2.08
CA TYR A 373 34.96 -15.48 3.26
C TYR A 373 34.41 -14.23 3.95
N LEU A 374 34.87 -13.03 3.59
CA LEU A 374 34.34 -11.78 4.14
C LEU A 374 32.91 -11.52 3.65
N PRO A 375 32.05 -10.94 4.49
CA PRO A 375 30.70 -10.56 4.07
C PRO A 375 30.78 -9.51 2.96
N ASP A 376 30.24 -9.85 1.77
CA ASP A 376 30.17 -8.94 0.63
C ASP A 376 28.95 -8.02 0.76
N PRO A 377 29.13 -6.70 1.00
CA PRO A 377 28.01 -5.76 1.15
C PRO A 377 27.26 -5.49 -0.18
N PHE A 378 27.79 -5.97 -1.31
CA PHE A 378 27.17 -5.82 -2.63
C PHE A 378 26.38 -7.06 -3.06
N ARG A 379 26.34 -8.12 -2.25
CA ARG A 379 25.51 -9.29 -2.50
C ARG A 379 24.09 -9.04 -2.01
N VAL A 380 23.12 -9.46 -2.80
CA VAL A 380 21.70 -9.34 -2.50
C VAL A 380 21.33 -10.36 -1.43
N PRO A 381 20.56 -9.98 -0.39
CA PRO A 381 20.05 -10.95 0.59
C PRO A 381 19.14 -11.99 -0.09
N GLU A 382 19.22 -13.25 0.36
CA GLU A 382 18.44 -14.36 -0.22
C GLU A 382 16.92 -14.18 -0.06
N ILE A 383 16.49 -13.45 0.97
CA ILE A 383 15.08 -13.14 1.25
C ILE A 383 14.87 -11.64 1.05
N GLY A 384 14.06 -11.28 0.06
CA GLY A 384 13.62 -9.91 -0.18
C GLY A 384 12.52 -9.45 0.79
N GLU A 385 12.11 -8.20 0.66
CA GLU A 385 11.01 -7.64 1.46
C GLU A 385 9.66 -8.25 1.04
N ILE A 386 9.00 -8.93 1.97
CA ILE A 386 7.69 -9.55 1.77
C ILE A 386 6.60 -8.52 2.15
N PRO A 387 5.60 -8.28 1.29
CA PRO A 387 4.47 -7.42 1.63
C PRO A 387 3.79 -7.86 2.93
N ARG A 388 3.46 -6.91 3.79
CA ARG A 388 2.73 -7.21 5.02
C ARG A 388 1.24 -7.23 4.74
N SER A 389 0.58 -8.24 5.27
CA SER A 389 -0.86 -8.37 5.18
C SER A 389 -1.47 -8.81 6.51
N ILE A 390 -2.77 -8.56 6.65
CA ILE A 390 -3.56 -8.99 7.80
C ILE A 390 -4.22 -10.32 7.43
N ALA A 391 -3.81 -11.39 8.09
CA ALA A 391 -4.38 -12.71 7.86
C ALA A 391 -5.89 -12.75 8.09
N TYR A 392 -6.55 -13.68 7.42
CA TYR A 392 -7.96 -13.97 7.67
C TYR A 392 -8.17 -14.51 9.08
N GLY A 393 -9.34 -14.19 9.63
CA GLY A 393 -9.84 -14.76 10.87
C GLY A 393 -10.60 -16.05 10.62
N GLU A 394 -11.47 -16.40 11.57
CA GLU A 394 -12.39 -17.51 11.40
C GLU A 394 -13.61 -17.02 10.61
N HIS A 395 -13.90 -17.64 9.46
CA HIS A 395 -15.12 -17.31 8.73
C HIS A 395 -16.36 -17.68 9.56
N ARG A 396 -17.21 -16.68 9.84
CA ARG A 396 -18.52 -16.88 10.45
C ARG A 396 -19.60 -16.58 9.42
N GLU A 397 -20.72 -17.29 9.48
CA GLU A 397 -21.89 -17.05 8.61
C GLU A 397 -22.99 -16.30 9.41
N PRO A 398 -22.87 -14.97 9.59
CA PRO A 398 -23.83 -14.18 10.36
C PRO A 398 -25.18 -14.05 9.65
N GLY A 399 -25.26 -14.42 8.38
CA GLY A 399 -26.44 -14.31 7.53
C GLY A 399 -27.54 -15.33 7.77
N THR A 400 -27.25 -16.40 8.51
CA THR A 400 -28.17 -17.52 8.76
C THR A 400 -29.28 -17.10 9.70
N TYR A 401 -30.48 -16.90 9.18
CA TYR A 401 -31.66 -16.63 10.01
C TYR A 401 -32.41 -17.95 10.25
N ALA A 402 -33.01 -18.13 11.44
CA ALA A 402 -33.81 -19.31 11.82
C ALA A 402 -35.26 -18.96 12.22
N GLY A 403 -35.62 -17.67 12.21
CA GLY A 403 -37.01 -17.20 12.24
C GLY A 403 -37.60 -17.04 13.62
N ALA A 404 -38.45 -16.03 13.77
CA ALA A 404 -39.24 -15.89 14.98
C ALA A 404 -40.35 -16.95 15.03
N SER A 405 -40.87 -17.36 13.87
CA SER A 405 -41.89 -18.40 13.73
C SER A 405 -41.48 -19.76 14.31
N THR A 406 -40.19 -20.14 14.25
CA THR A 406 -39.69 -21.41 14.79
C THR A 406 -39.55 -21.40 16.31
N LEU A 407 -39.34 -20.21 16.90
CA LEU A 407 -39.21 -20.00 18.34
C LEU A 407 -40.56 -20.05 19.08
N LEU A 408 -41.68 -19.96 18.34
CA LEU A 408 -43.01 -19.98 18.93
C LEU A 408 -43.42 -21.40 19.34
N PRO A 409 -44.17 -21.55 20.45
CA PRO A 409 -44.70 -22.84 20.88
C PRO A 409 -45.49 -23.57 19.79
N ALA A 410 -45.38 -24.90 19.74
CA ALA A 410 -46.05 -25.75 18.74
C ALA A 410 -47.58 -25.57 18.69
N VAL A 411 -48.21 -25.10 19.78
CA VAL A 411 -49.64 -24.80 19.86
C VAL A 411 -50.10 -23.75 18.83
N TYR A 412 -49.20 -22.87 18.37
CA TYR A 412 -49.50 -21.91 17.31
C TYR A 412 -49.68 -22.55 15.92
N GLY A 413 -49.31 -23.82 15.76
CA GLY A 413 -49.49 -24.57 14.51
C GLY A 413 -48.55 -24.12 13.37
N LEU A 414 -47.41 -23.51 13.72
CA LEU A 414 -46.40 -23.01 12.77
C LEU A 414 -45.28 -24.02 12.48
N GLN A 415 -45.33 -25.24 13.05
CA GLN A 415 -44.31 -26.28 12.88
C GLN A 415 -44.87 -27.51 12.14
N VAL A 416 -45.81 -27.27 11.22
CA VAL A 416 -46.56 -28.31 10.51
C VAL A 416 -46.46 -28.07 9.00
N ASP A 417 -46.64 -29.11 8.19
CA ASP A 417 -46.64 -28.99 6.73
C ASP A 417 -47.63 -27.95 6.21
N PRO A 418 -47.34 -27.27 5.08
CA PRO A 418 -48.18 -26.22 4.52
C PRO A 418 -49.63 -26.66 4.22
N SER A 419 -49.83 -27.96 3.94
CA SER A 419 -51.15 -28.56 3.70
C SER A 419 -52.02 -28.65 4.97
N GLN A 420 -51.39 -28.68 6.16
CA GLN A 420 -52.05 -28.83 7.45
C GLN A 420 -52.24 -27.50 8.19
N LEU A 421 -51.78 -26.38 7.60
CA LEU A 421 -51.94 -25.05 8.18
C LEU A 421 -53.42 -24.65 8.30
N THR A 422 -53.86 -24.38 9.53
CA THR A 422 -55.17 -23.78 9.79
C THR A 422 -55.25 -22.34 9.25
N LEU A 423 -56.47 -21.84 9.01
CA LEU A 423 -56.66 -20.46 8.53
C LEU A 423 -56.02 -19.42 9.45
N ALA A 424 -56.10 -19.62 10.77
CA ALA A 424 -55.49 -18.74 11.77
C ALA A 424 -53.96 -18.77 11.70
N ALA A 425 -53.35 -19.96 11.53
CA ALA A 425 -51.90 -20.08 11.36
C ALA A 425 -51.42 -19.37 10.08
N ARG A 426 -52.18 -19.45 8.97
CA ARG A 426 -51.85 -18.71 7.73
C ARG A 426 -51.87 -17.20 7.93
N GLN A 427 -52.86 -16.69 8.67
CA GLN A 427 -52.93 -15.26 9.01
C GLN A 427 -51.76 -14.83 9.91
N LEU A 428 -51.34 -15.69 10.83
CA LEU A 428 -50.19 -15.43 11.71
C LEU A 428 -48.87 -15.39 10.93
N VAL A 429 -48.64 -16.31 10.00
CA VAL A 429 -47.47 -16.28 9.09
C VAL A 429 -47.45 -14.97 8.30
N ALA A 430 -48.59 -14.58 7.71
CA ALA A 430 -48.70 -13.32 6.98
C ALA A 430 -48.47 -12.09 7.88
N PHE A 431 -48.87 -12.15 9.16
CA PHE A 431 -48.62 -11.09 10.14
C PHE A 431 -47.14 -10.96 10.52
N LEU A 432 -46.43 -12.09 10.66
CA LEU A 432 -45.00 -12.11 11.02
C LEU A 432 -44.09 -11.74 9.86
N GLN A 433 -44.51 -11.99 8.61
CA GLN A 433 -43.67 -11.81 7.42
C GLN A 433 -42.94 -10.45 7.34
N PRO A 434 -43.60 -9.28 7.55
CA PRO A 434 -42.89 -8.00 7.45
C PRO A 434 -41.83 -7.83 8.55
N LEU A 435 -42.08 -8.38 9.74
CA LEU A 435 -41.16 -8.31 10.88
C LEU A 435 -39.97 -9.24 10.66
N GLU A 436 -40.22 -10.44 10.13
CA GLU A 436 -39.17 -11.37 9.75
C GLU A 436 -38.32 -10.86 8.59
N GLN A 437 -38.91 -10.15 7.62
CA GLN A 437 -38.17 -9.48 6.54
C GLN A 437 -37.19 -8.44 7.08
N CYS A 438 -37.62 -7.57 7.99
CA CYS A 438 -36.73 -6.57 8.59
C CYS A 438 -35.53 -7.22 9.30
N LEU A 439 -35.73 -8.33 10.01
CA LEU A 439 -34.65 -9.05 10.67
C LEU A 439 -33.71 -9.73 9.68
N ALA A 440 -34.25 -10.33 8.62
CA ALA A 440 -33.47 -10.96 7.57
C ALA A 440 -32.61 -9.95 6.79
N ASP A 441 -33.15 -8.75 6.54
CA ASP A 441 -32.42 -7.67 5.89
C ASP A 441 -31.21 -7.25 6.75
N GLU A 442 -31.38 -7.07 8.06
CA GLU A 442 -30.26 -6.70 8.93
C GLU A 442 -29.17 -7.80 9.05
N LEU A 443 -29.58 -9.07 9.07
CA LEU A 443 -28.63 -10.20 9.06
C LEU A 443 -27.88 -10.30 7.73
N ASP A 444 -28.56 -10.05 6.61
CA ASP A 444 -27.91 -9.96 5.29
C ASP A 444 -27.02 -8.72 5.18
N GLN A 445 -27.38 -7.60 5.80
CA GLN A 445 -26.52 -6.43 5.90
C GLN A 445 -25.20 -6.77 6.59
N LEU A 446 -25.27 -7.52 7.71
CA LEU A 446 -24.09 -7.97 8.44
C LEU A 446 -23.26 -8.95 7.62
N ARG A 447 -23.91 -9.87 6.91
CA ARG A 447 -23.26 -10.78 5.94
C ARG A 447 -22.51 -9.99 4.87
N LYS A 448 -23.10 -8.91 4.35
CA LYS A 448 -22.54 -8.07 3.28
C LYS A 448 -21.34 -7.22 3.69
N LEU A 449 -21.01 -7.14 4.99
CA LEU A 449 -19.99 -6.24 5.52
C LEU A 449 -18.62 -6.32 4.81
N PRO A 450 -18.05 -7.50 4.50
CA PRO A 450 -16.77 -7.61 3.80
C PRO A 450 -16.79 -6.91 2.44
N TRP A 451 -17.90 -6.99 1.71
CA TRP A 451 -18.05 -6.41 0.37
C TRP A 451 -18.38 -4.92 0.42
N LEU A 452 -19.22 -4.50 1.36
CA LEU A 452 -19.60 -3.09 1.54
C LEU A 452 -18.40 -2.21 1.90
N LEU A 453 -17.49 -2.73 2.72
CA LEU A 453 -16.27 -2.04 3.12
C LEU A 453 -15.07 -2.38 2.23
N SER A 454 -15.26 -3.17 1.18
CA SER A 454 -14.18 -3.51 0.27
C SER A 454 -13.79 -2.33 -0.62
N PHE A 455 -12.49 -2.21 -0.90
CA PHE A 455 -12.01 -1.25 -1.90
C PHE A 455 -12.24 -1.74 -3.33
N ASP A 456 -12.20 -3.06 -3.55
CA ASP A 456 -12.14 -3.68 -4.88
C ASP A 456 -13.36 -4.51 -5.28
N ARG A 457 -14.14 -5.01 -4.31
CA ARG A 457 -15.11 -6.11 -4.47
C ARG A 457 -16.54 -5.66 -4.20
N ARG A 458 -16.94 -4.58 -4.86
CA ARG A 458 -18.26 -3.97 -4.66
C ARG A 458 -19.27 -4.39 -5.69
N ASP A 459 -20.50 -4.51 -5.22
CA ASP A 459 -21.64 -4.90 -6.04
C ASP A 459 -21.88 -3.90 -7.19
N PRO A 460 -21.80 -4.31 -8.47
CA PRO A 460 -22.03 -3.44 -9.61
C PRO A 460 -23.45 -2.89 -9.66
N GLN A 461 -24.40 -3.58 -9.03
CA GLN A 461 -25.80 -3.19 -8.96
C GLN A 461 -26.08 -2.24 -7.78
N SER A 462 -25.07 -1.88 -6.98
CA SER A 462 -25.20 -0.98 -5.82
C SER A 462 -26.25 -1.45 -4.80
N ARG A 463 -26.32 -2.77 -4.57
CA ARG A 463 -27.20 -3.37 -3.55
C ARG A 463 -26.59 -3.18 -2.16
N VAL A 464 -26.72 -1.97 -1.63
CA VAL A 464 -26.13 -1.56 -0.35
C VAL A 464 -26.87 -2.15 0.84
N ARG A 465 -28.20 -2.23 0.75
CA ARG A 465 -29.02 -2.74 1.85
C ARG A 465 -29.14 -4.26 1.79
N GLY A 466 -29.34 -4.86 2.94
CA GLY A 466 -29.77 -6.23 3.09
C GLY A 466 -31.06 -6.46 2.32
N ALA A 467 -31.09 -7.56 1.57
CA ALA A 467 -32.17 -7.92 0.68
C ALA A 467 -32.32 -9.43 0.57
N SER A 468 -31.90 -10.14 1.62
CA SER A 468 -32.11 -11.57 1.71
C SER A 468 -33.59 -11.81 1.97
N TRP A 469 -34.21 -12.63 1.12
CA TRP A 469 -35.49 -13.20 1.50
C TRP A 469 -35.27 -14.05 2.77
N PRO A 470 -36.22 -14.09 3.73
CA PRO A 470 -35.99 -14.63 5.06
C PRO A 470 -36.00 -16.15 5.01
N VAL A 471 -34.88 -16.80 4.65
CA VAL A 471 -34.78 -18.27 4.64
C VAL A 471 -33.33 -18.80 4.78
N PHE A 472 -32.85 -19.07 6.00
CA PHE A 472 -32.80 -20.35 6.69
C PHE A 472 -32.60 -21.56 5.79
N ASP A 473 -31.70 -22.45 6.18
CA ASP A 473 -31.53 -23.80 5.63
C ASP A 473 -32.68 -24.31 4.75
N THR A 474 -32.39 -24.60 3.47
CA THR A 474 -33.38 -24.96 2.42
C THR A 474 -34.25 -26.18 2.76
N ALA A 475 -33.91 -26.90 3.83
CA ALA A 475 -34.65 -28.02 4.39
C ALA A 475 -35.71 -27.61 5.44
N SER A 476 -35.86 -26.33 5.78
CA SER A 476 -36.71 -25.89 6.90
C SER A 476 -38.20 -25.80 6.56
N PRO A 477 -39.11 -26.29 7.43
CA PRO A 477 -40.56 -26.25 7.20
C PRO A 477 -41.13 -24.83 7.14
N ALA A 478 -40.47 -23.84 7.76
CA ALA A 478 -40.88 -22.44 7.74
C ALA A 478 -40.87 -21.86 6.31
N GLN A 479 -39.90 -22.25 5.47
CA GLN A 479 -39.85 -21.82 4.06
C GLN A 479 -41.07 -22.28 3.29
N ALA A 480 -41.36 -23.59 3.37
CA ALA A 480 -42.47 -24.21 2.66
C ALA A 480 -43.82 -23.61 3.08
N GLN A 481 -43.95 -23.16 4.33
CA GLN A 481 -45.14 -22.46 4.82
C GLN A 481 -45.28 -21.06 4.24
N ILE A 482 -44.22 -20.25 4.25
CA ILE A 482 -44.23 -18.91 3.65
C ILE A 482 -44.57 -19.01 2.16
N GLU A 483 -43.97 -19.99 1.47
CA GLU A 483 -44.24 -20.30 0.06
C GLU A 483 -45.67 -20.75 -0.19
N GLY A 484 -46.22 -21.62 0.67
CA GLY A 484 -47.62 -22.05 0.60
C GLY A 484 -48.63 -20.95 0.89
N VAL A 485 -48.32 -20.00 1.77
CA VAL A 485 -49.24 -18.91 2.18
C VAL A 485 -49.24 -17.75 1.20
N LEU A 486 -48.06 -17.29 0.77
CA LEU A 486 -47.93 -16.14 -0.13
C LEU A 486 -48.06 -16.53 -1.61
N GLY A 487 -47.81 -17.80 -1.95
CA GLY A 487 -47.96 -18.33 -3.31
C GLY A 487 -47.23 -17.49 -4.35
N GLY A 488 -47.94 -17.11 -5.43
CA GLY A 488 -47.39 -16.31 -6.53
C GLY A 488 -46.99 -14.87 -6.17
N ALA A 489 -47.35 -14.36 -4.98
CA ALA A 489 -46.94 -13.01 -4.57
C ALA A 489 -45.45 -12.91 -4.19
N ILE A 490 -44.79 -14.04 -3.91
CA ILE A 490 -43.39 -14.08 -3.46
C ILE A 490 -42.44 -13.52 -4.52
N SER A 491 -42.64 -13.84 -5.80
CA SER A 491 -41.77 -13.32 -6.86
C SER A 491 -41.77 -11.79 -6.87
N ASN A 492 -42.96 -11.20 -6.82
CA ASN A 492 -43.12 -9.74 -6.81
C ASN A 492 -42.53 -9.11 -5.55
N LEU A 493 -42.67 -9.75 -4.38
CA LEU A 493 -42.10 -9.24 -3.14
C LEU A 493 -40.57 -9.34 -3.13
N ARG A 494 -40.00 -10.44 -3.65
CA ARG A 494 -38.55 -10.59 -3.81
C ARG A 494 -37.98 -9.51 -4.74
N ASP A 495 -38.65 -9.24 -5.86
CA ASP A 495 -38.25 -8.18 -6.78
C ASP A 495 -38.27 -6.81 -6.10
N ILE A 496 -39.32 -6.51 -5.31
CA ILE A 496 -39.40 -5.26 -4.54
C ILE A 496 -38.25 -5.15 -3.53
N VAL A 497 -37.95 -6.23 -2.79
CA VAL A 497 -36.85 -6.24 -1.82
C VAL A 497 -35.51 -6.00 -2.51
N LEU A 498 -35.26 -6.64 -3.66
CA LEU A 498 -34.05 -6.43 -4.45
C LEU A 498 -33.94 -5.01 -5.03
N GLU A 499 -35.04 -4.39 -5.43
CA GLU A 499 -35.04 -3.01 -5.90
C GLU A 499 -34.81 -2.02 -4.75
N VAL A 500 -35.40 -2.25 -3.57
CA VAL A 500 -35.16 -1.42 -2.37
C VAL A 500 -33.73 -1.55 -1.86
N ALA A 501 -33.08 -2.70 -2.12
CA ALA A 501 -31.67 -2.92 -1.82
C ALA A 501 -30.74 -1.93 -2.52
N LYS A 502 -31.14 -1.48 -3.72
CA LYS A 502 -30.33 -0.63 -4.60
C LYS A 502 -30.38 0.81 -4.09
N ASP A 503 -29.28 1.24 -3.46
CA ASP A 503 -29.14 2.59 -2.93
C ASP A 503 -27.85 3.23 -3.45
N SER A 504 -27.91 3.70 -4.70
CA SER A 504 -26.76 4.32 -5.37
C SER A 504 -26.22 5.55 -4.65
N GLU A 505 -27.06 6.29 -3.91
CA GLU A 505 -26.60 7.47 -3.16
C GLU A 505 -25.83 7.06 -1.92
N LYS A 506 -26.29 6.03 -1.22
CA LYS A 506 -25.56 5.46 -0.09
C LYS A 506 -24.25 4.82 -0.52
N GLU A 507 -24.22 4.11 -1.65
CA GLU A 507 -22.98 3.53 -2.20
C GLU A 507 -21.94 4.64 -2.47
N LEU A 508 -22.37 5.74 -3.08
CA LEU A 508 -21.51 6.89 -3.33
C LEU A 508 -21.03 7.58 -2.03
N ALA A 509 -21.81 7.55 -0.96
CA ALA A 509 -21.39 8.06 0.34
C ALA A 509 -20.38 7.12 1.03
N ILE A 510 -20.52 5.80 0.85
CA ILE A 510 -19.54 4.81 1.34
C ILE A 510 -18.24 4.94 0.55
N LEU A 511 -18.32 5.08 -0.78
CA LEU A 511 -17.17 5.41 -1.63
C LEU A 511 -16.44 6.64 -1.13
N ASP A 512 -17.17 7.73 -0.87
CA ASP A 512 -16.59 8.96 -0.34
C ASP A 512 -15.90 8.71 1.00
N TYR A 513 -16.56 8.06 1.96
CA TYR A 513 -15.96 7.69 3.25
C TYR A 513 -14.65 6.89 3.11
N LEU A 514 -14.62 5.90 2.24
CA LEU A 514 -13.45 5.05 2.02
C LEU A 514 -12.31 5.81 1.33
N LEU A 515 -12.61 6.76 0.44
CA LEU A 515 -11.59 7.63 -0.18
C LEU A 515 -10.90 8.54 0.84
N HIS A 516 -11.63 8.98 1.87
CA HIS A 516 -11.08 9.85 2.91
C HIS A 516 -9.99 9.16 3.74
N TYR A 517 -9.92 7.83 3.79
CA TYR A 517 -8.79 7.12 4.42
C TYR A 517 -7.46 7.45 3.76
N PHE A 518 -7.49 7.84 2.50
CA PHE A 518 -6.31 8.24 1.72
C PHE A 518 -6.21 9.76 1.53
N GLY A 519 -7.02 10.54 2.26
CA GLY A 519 -7.03 11.99 2.17
C GLY A 519 -7.63 12.56 0.88
N GLU A 520 -8.29 11.72 0.07
CA GLU A 520 -8.95 12.14 -1.17
C GLU A 520 -10.48 12.21 -0.96
N ALA A 521 -11.13 13.10 -1.69
CA ALA A 521 -12.59 13.23 -1.68
C ALA A 521 -13.18 12.77 -3.02
N ARG A 522 -14.41 12.27 -3.00
CA ARG A 522 -15.10 11.88 -4.23
C ARG A 522 -15.35 13.08 -5.14
N ALA A 523 -15.22 12.87 -6.45
CA ALA A 523 -15.57 13.88 -7.44
C ALA A 523 -17.03 14.34 -7.31
N MET A 524 -17.26 15.64 -7.49
CA MET A 524 -18.61 16.22 -7.50
C MET A 524 -19.43 15.68 -8.68
N ARG A 525 -20.73 15.45 -8.46
CA ARG A 525 -21.66 15.10 -9.54
C ARG A 525 -21.77 16.29 -10.50
N SER A 526 -21.15 16.18 -11.67
CA SER A 526 -21.33 17.18 -12.72
C SER A 526 -22.68 16.96 -13.40
N LEU A 527 -23.45 18.04 -13.55
CA LEU A 527 -24.74 18.02 -14.25
C LEU A 527 -24.59 17.77 -15.77
N LEU A 528 -23.36 17.87 -16.29
CA LEU A 528 -23.02 17.74 -17.71
C LEU A 528 -22.75 16.28 -18.14
N LEU A 529 -22.58 15.35 -17.19
CA LEU A 529 -22.52 13.93 -17.50
C LEU A 529 -23.96 13.42 -17.68
N ALA A 530 -24.43 13.39 -18.94
CA ALA A 530 -25.68 12.72 -19.29
C ALA A 530 -25.68 11.29 -18.73
N LYS A 531 -26.82 10.84 -18.18
CA LYS A 531 -27.02 9.48 -17.63
C LYS A 531 -26.54 8.37 -18.57
N ASP A 532 -26.54 8.61 -19.88
CA ASP A 532 -26.12 7.66 -20.91
C ASP A 532 -24.60 7.52 -21.09
N LYS A 533 -23.80 8.40 -20.47
CA LYS A 533 -22.33 8.33 -20.44
C LYS A 533 -21.75 7.97 -19.07
N LEU A 534 -22.59 7.65 -18.08
CA LEU A 534 -22.07 6.88 -16.96
C LEU A 534 -21.64 5.51 -17.51
N PRO A 535 -20.44 5.01 -17.16
CA PRO A 535 -20.08 3.65 -17.51
C PRO A 535 -21.19 2.75 -16.95
N LYS A 536 -21.91 2.06 -17.84
CA LYS A 536 -22.82 0.99 -17.42
C LYS A 536 -22.00 0.02 -16.56
N PRO A 537 -22.50 -0.44 -15.40
CA PRO A 537 -21.89 -1.60 -14.75
C PRO A 537 -21.86 -2.70 -15.80
N ALA A 538 -20.64 -3.09 -16.20
CA ALA A 538 -20.44 -3.86 -17.41
C ALA A 538 -21.16 -5.20 -17.31
N ASP A 539 -21.98 -5.50 -18.32
CA ASP A 539 -22.31 -6.88 -18.66
C ASP A 539 -21.01 -7.67 -18.75
N THR A 540 -21.06 -8.85 -18.17
CA THR A 540 -20.04 -9.90 -18.14
C THR A 540 -19.27 -10.02 -19.45
N THR A 541 -18.11 -9.37 -19.55
CA THR A 541 -16.92 -9.79 -20.32
C THR A 541 -15.79 -8.77 -20.16
N GLY A 542 -14.82 -9.07 -19.29
CA GLY A 542 -13.47 -8.47 -19.38
C GLY A 542 -13.20 -7.17 -18.60
N GLY A 543 -13.17 -7.25 -17.27
CA GLY A 543 -12.09 -6.75 -16.38
C GLY A 543 -11.39 -5.38 -16.54
N LYS A 544 -11.89 -4.37 -17.28
CA LYS A 544 -11.09 -3.12 -17.51
C LYS A 544 -11.73 -1.77 -17.14
N THR A 545 -12.95 -1.72 -16.59
CA THR A 545 -13.64 -0.43 -16.34
C THR A 545 -14.14 -0.20 -14.91
N THR A 546 -14.00 -1.15 -13.98
CA THR A 546 -14.16 -0.88 -12.54
C THR A 546 -13.05 0.01 -11.97
N GLY A 547 -11.93 0.16 -12.67
CA GLY A 547 -10.78 0.99 -12.25
C GLY A 547 -11.02 2.50 -12.20
N ALA A 548 -12.17 3.02 -12.67
CA ALA A 548 -12.45 4.46 -12.62
C ALA A 548 -12.91 4.95 -11.23
N TRP A 549 -13.41 4.05 -10.38
CA TRP A 549 -13.84 4.36 -9.01
C TRP A 549 -13.01 3.62 -7.95
N MET A 550 -12.06 2.80 -8.39
CA MET A 550 -11.10 2.10 -7.57
C MET A 550 -9.95 3.05 -7.27
N TRP A 551 -9.82 3.46 -6.01
CA TRP A 551 -8.62 4.14 -5.58
C TRP A 551 -7.55 3.09 -5.34
N GLU A 552 -6.57 3.02 -6.23
CA GLU A 552 -5.39 2.20 -6.02
C GLU A 552 -4.27 3.07 -5.41
N PRO A 553 -3.62 2.61 -4.33
CA PRO A 553 -2.38 3.22 -3.83
C PRO A 553 -1.36 3.50 -4.95
N LYS A 554 -1.34 2.65 -5.98
CA LYS A 554 -0.51 2.76 -7.21
C LYS A 554 -0.73 4.07 -7.99
N VAL A 555 -1.90 4.70 -7.88
CA VAL A 555 -2.18 6.01 -8.53
C VAL A 555 -1.39 7.12 -7.85
N THR A 556 -1.30 7.11 -6.51
CA THR A 556 -0.52 8.12 -5.79
C THR A 556 0.98 7.95 -5.98
N SER A 557 1.47 6.71 -5.97
CA SER A 557 2.90 6.45 -6.17
C SER A 557 3.39 6.78 -7.59
N SER A 558 2.49 6.84 -8.59
CA SER A 558 2.84 7.12 -9.98
C SER A 558 2.37 8.48 -10.52
N ARG A 559 2.00 9.44 -9.66
CA ARG A 559 1.52 10.80 -10.03
C ARG A 559 2.35 11.49 -11.12
N PHE A 560 3.66 11.31 -11.11
CA PHE A 560 4.59 11.97 -12.04
C PHE A 560 5.08 11.07 -13.18
N ASN A 561 4.84 9.76 -13.10
CA ASN A 561 5.62 8.76 -13.83
C ASN A 561 4.78 7.98 -14.88
N LYS A 562 3.47 7.88 -14.69
CA LYS A 562 2.58 7.29 -15.69
C LYS A 562 1.61 8.34 -16.24
N PRO A 563 1.36 8.37 -17.57
CA PRO A 563 0.20 9.09 -18.06
C PRO A 563 -1.04 8.44 -17.43
N ILE A 564 -1.76 9.19 -16.59
CA ILE A 564 -3.07 8.79 -16.11
C ILE A 564 -3.97 8.74 -17.34
N SER A 565 -4.03 7.61 -18.02
CA SER A 565 -4.84 7.44 -19.21
C SER A 565 -6.30 7.24 -18.79
N VAL A 566 -6.97 8.32 -18.41
CA VAL A 566 -8.44 8.35 -18.41
C VAL A 566 -8.88 8.43 -19.87
N ARG A 567 -8.87 7.29 -20.57
CA ARG A 567 -9.34 7.21 -21.96
C ARG A 567 -10.87 7.33 -21.97
N PHE A 568 -11.38 8.54 -22.19
CA PHE A 568 -12.72 8.71 -22.73
C PHE A 568 -12.70 8.34 -24.23
N ARG A 569 -13.02 7.08 -24.57
CA ARG A 569 -13.30 6.73 -25.97
C ARG A 569 -14.69 7.22 -26.34
N SER A 570 -14.76 8.29 -27.12
CA SER A 570 -15.92 8.61 -27.95
C SER A 570 -15.83 7.81 -29.26
N SER A 571 -16.85 7.03 -29.57
CA SER A 571 -17.08 6.47 -30.91
C SER A 571 -18.57 6.57 -31.27
N PRO A 572 -18.92 6.61 -32.57
CA PRO A 572 -19.91 7.53 -33.09
C PRO A 572 -21.35 7.01 -33.04
N THR A 573 -22.23 7.99 -33.01
CA THR A 573 -23.67 8.01 -33.30
C THR A 573 -24.21 6.87 -34.16
N ARG A 574 -25.27 6.22 -33.68
CA ARG A 574 -26.32 5.62 -34.50
C ARG A 574 -27.68 6.03 -33.96
N GLU A 575 -28.48 6.59 -34.86
CA GLU A 575 -29.77 7.23 -34.63
C GLU A 575 -30.95 6.24 -34.53
N LEU A 576 -31.96 6.68 -33.74
CA LEU A 576 -33.43 6.47 -33.84
C LEU A 576 -34.07 5.13 -33.41
N PRO A 577 -35.40 5.10 -33.09
CA PRO A 577 -36.36 6.18 -32.90
C PRO A 577 -37.17 6.18 -31.57
N SER A 578 -37.81 7.33 -31.37
CA SER A 578 -38.84 7.70 -30.40
C SER A 578 -40.02 6.73 -30.25
N ARG A 579 -40.47 6.50 -29.01
CA ARG A 579 -41.90 6.33 -28.68
C ARG A 579 -42.24 7.04 -27.37
N SER A 580 -43.12 8.02 -27.51
CA SER A 580 -44.02 8.60 -26.52
C SER A 580 -45.18 7.58 -26.29
N THR A 581 -45.97 7.49 -25.21
CA THR A 581 -46.49 8.35 -24.14
C THR A 581 -46.97 7.42 -22.96
N PRO A 582 -47.95 7.78 -22.08
CA PRO A 582 -47.74 8.10 -20.66
C PRO A 582 -48.45 7.11 -19.70
N PHE A 583 -48.33 7.26 -18.37
CA PHE A 583 -49.48 7.13 -17.44
C PHE A 583 -49.11 7.60 -16.03
N LEU A 584 -49.83 8.63 -15.59
CA LEU A 584 -49.89 9.19 -14.25
C LEU A 584 -51.15 8.65 -13.55
N LEU A 585 -51.15 8.70 -12.22
CA LEU A 585 -52.27 8.54 -11.25
C LEU A 585 -52.39 7.18 -10.52
N CYS A 586 -51.56 7.00 -9.48
CA CYS A 586 -51.99 6.39 -8.20
C CYS A 586 -50.94 6.64 -7.09
N SER A 587 -50.77 7.90 -6.66
CA SER A 587 -49.74 8.25 -5.65
C SER A 587 -50.24 9.07 -4.45
N VAL A 588 -51.57 9.23 -4.30
CA VAL A 588 -52.13 10.10 -3.25
C VAL A 588 -52.65 9.34 -2.02
N VAL A 589 -52.91 8.03 -2.11
CA VAL A 589 -53.48 7.26 -0.98
C VAL A 589 -52.40 6.62 -0.07
N TRP A 590 -51.20 6.31 -0.58
CA TRP A 590 -50.13 5.68 0.21
C TRP A 590 -49.23 6.65 1.00
N ARG A 591 -49.21 7.95 0.65
CA ARG A 591 -48.39 8.96 1.37
C ARG A 591 -48.91 9.28 2.78
N ARG A 592 -50.18 9.00 3.09
CA ARG A 592 -50.72 9.20 4.45
C ARG A 592 -50.43 8.05 5.41
N ALA A 593 -50.15 6.84 4.91
CA ALA A 593 -49.73 5.71 5.75
C ALA A 593 -48.25 5.77 6.15
N TRP A 594 -47.37 6.23 5.23
CA TRP A 594 -45.93 6.33 5.47
C TRP A 594 -45.55 7.40 6.51
N GLY A 595 -46.31 8.49 6.60
CA GLY A 595 -46.08 9.57 7.57
C GLY A 595 -46.37 9.17 9.03
N LEU A 596 -47.14 8.10 9.25
CA LEU A 596 -47.39 7.56 10.60
C LEU A 596 -46.26 6.62 11.03
N VAL A 597 -45.75 5.77 10.13
CA VAL A 597 -44.67 4.80 10.45
C VAL A 597 -43.32 5.49 10.68
N GLN A 598 -42.98 6.52 9.89
CA GLN A 598 -41.73 7.29 10.08
C GLN A 598 -41.70 8.06 11.41
N ARG A 599 -42.85 8.54 11.91
CA ARG A 599 -42.93 9.21 13.21
C ARG A 599 -42.72 8.25 14.36
N TYR A 600 -43.08 6.97 14.20
CA TYR A 600 -42.83 5.92 15.20
C TYR A 600 -41.36 5.51 15.25
N SER A 601 -40.69 5.32 14.11
CA SER A 601 -39.27 4.93 14.09
C SER A 601 -38.32 6.03 14.61
N ILE A 602 -38.60 7.30 14.31
CA ILE A 602 -37.77 8.43 14.77
C ILE A 602 -37.94 8.67 16.28
N MET A 603 -39.11 8.38 16.85
CA MET A 603 -39.35 8.52 18.29
C MET A 603 -38.61 7.45 19.10
N VAL A 604 -38.55 6.21 18.59
CA VAL A 604 -37.83 5.09 19.23
C VAL A 604 -36.31 5.30 19.16
N LEU A 605 -35.77 5.77 18.03
CA LEU A 605 -34.34 6.06 17.88
C LEU A 605 -33.86 7.26 18.73
N ARG A 606 -34.67 8.32 18.86
CA ARG A 606 -34.30 9.47 19.72
C ARG A 606 -34.31 9.13 21.21
N LEU A 607 -35.17 8.21 21.66
CA LEU A 607 -35.21 7.76 23.06
C LEU A 607 -34.00 6.88 23.43
N VAL A 608 -33.52 6.04 22.50
CA VAL A 608 -32.33 5.21 22.74
C VAL A 608 -31.05 6.06 22.80
N SER A 609 -30.92 7.10 21.98
CA SER A 609 -29.76 8.01 22.03
C SER A 609 -29.73 8.94 23.25
N PHE A 610 -30.89 9.32 23.81
CA PHE A 610 -30.96 10.19 25.00
C PHE A 610 -30.66 9.43 26.30
N HIS A 611 -30.87 8.11 26.35
CA HIS A 611 -30.55 7.29 27.53
C HIS A 611 -29.09 6.85 27.60
N PHE A 612 -28.43 6.60 26.46
CA PHE A 612 -27.00 6.28 26.45
C PHE A 612 -26.10 7.45 26.90
N THR A 613 -26.54 8.69 26.73
CA THR A 613 -25.83 9.87 27.25
C THR A 613 -26.07 10.10 28.75
N SER A 614 -27.18 9.61 29.30
CA SER A 614 -27.47 9.72 30.75
C SER A 614 -26.85 8.62 31.61
N LEU A 615 -26.58 7.43 31.04
CA LEU A 615 -25.98 6.30 31.75
C LEU A 615 -24.45 6.40 31.90
N SER A 616 -23.79 7.33 31.19
CA SER A 616 -22.35 7.57 31.34
C SER A 616 -21.98 8.58 32.43
N ILE A 617 -22.95 9.17 33.15
CA ILE A 617 -22.70 10.29 34.10
C ILE A 617 -22.97 9.94 35.58
N VAL A 618 -23.44 8.73 35.92
CA VAL A 618 -23.79 8.41 37.32
C VAL A 618 -23.03 7.20 37.86
N SER A 619 -21.89 7.51 38.49
CA SER A 619 -21.31 6.86 39.70
C SER A 619 -19.91 6.25 39.56
N TYR A 620 -18.89 7.09 39.77
CA TYR A 620 -17.77 6.77 40.66
C TYR A 620 -17.54 8.00 41.55
N CYS A 621 -18.17 8.00 42.73
CA CYS A 621 -17.95 9.00 43.77
C CYS A 621 -17.52 8.24 45.03
N PRO A 622 -16.21 8.16 45.34
CA PRO A 622 -15.75 7.58 46.59
C PRO A 622 -15.88 8.64 47.69
N SER A 623 -16.62 8.28 48.74
CA SER A 623 -16.75 9.04 49.98
C SER A 623 -15.40 9.09 50.72
N HIS A 624 -14.79 10.28 50.74
CA HIS A 624 -13.70 10.64 51.64
C HIS A 624 -14.22 10.81 53.09
N PRO A 625 -13.51 10.33 54.12
CA PRO A 625 -13.54 10.92 55.44
C PRO A 625 -12.44 11.99 55.55
N LEU A 626 -12.82 13.10 56.18
CA LEU A 626 -11.98 14.22 56.62
C LEU A 626 -10.82 13.76 57.52
N MET A 627 -9.61 14.30 57.32
CA MET A 627 -8.90 15.09 58.34
C MET A 627 -7.53 15.64 57.88
N ARG A 628 -7.47 16.98 57.91
CA ARG A 628 -6.43 17.87 58.45
C ARG A 628 -5.10 18.12 57.72
N CYS A 629 -4.87 19.43 57.60
CA CYS A 629 -3.68 20.24 57.32
C CYS A 629 -3.38 20.50 55.84
#